data_AF-A0A2E4FYJ9-F1
#
_entry.id   AF-A0A2E4FYJ9-F1
#
_cell.length_a   1.000
_cell.length_b   1.000
_cell.length_c   1.000
_cell.angle_alpha   90.00
_cell.angle_beta   90.00
_cell.angle_gamma   90.00
#
_symmetry.space_group_name_H-M   'P 1'
#
loop_
_entity.id
_entity.type
_entity.pdbx_description
1 polymer ?
#
loop_
_entity_poly.entity_id
_entity_poly.type
_entity_poly.pdbx_seq_one_letter_code
_entity_poly.pdbx_strand_id
1 'polypeptide(L)' 'MVEVEFYNVKKRKKVKISNYTKVKYPRKTDNGVQFRYAFRGEDEGTNLTKFCSEKDWSASNAPETEA' A
#
# COMPACT_ATOMS: atom_id res chain seq x y z
N MET A 1 -8.59 12.47 6.86
CA MET A 1 -7.84 11.26 6.48
C MET A 1 -8.31 10.85 5.10
N VAL A 2 -7.39 10.62 4.16
CA VAL A 2 -7.75 10.08 2.83
C VAL A 2 -8.13 8.61 3.02
N GLU A 3 -9.14 8.10 2.32
CA GLU A 3 -9.50 6.68 2.36
C GLU A 3 -8.93 5.98 1.14
N VAL A 4 -8.31 4.82 1.33
CA VAL A 4 -7.83 3.98 0.24
C VAL A 4 -8.72 2.74 0.13
N GLU A 5 -9.18 2.46 -1.09
CA GLU A 5 -9.91 1.22 -1.37
C GLU A 5 -8.94 0.04 -1.52
N PHE A 6 -9.06 -0.94 -0.65
CA PHE A 6 -8.36 -2.22 -0.72
C PHE A 6 -9.32 -3.32 -1.15
N TYR A 7 -8.81 -4.36 -1.79
CA TYR A 7 -9.57 -5.57 -2.05
C TYR A 7 -9.27 -6.62 -0.99
N ASN A 8 -10.24 -6.92 -0.12
CA ASN A 8 -10.11 -8.00 0.85
C ASN A 8 -10.54 -9.31 0.21
N VAL A 9 -9.58 -10.20 -0.03
CA VAL A 9 -9.81 -11.51 -0.65
C VAL A 9 -10.64 -12.46 0.22
N LYS A 10 -10.56 -12.35 1.55
CA LYS A 10 -11.37 -13.16 2.48
C LYS A 10 -12.83 -12.76 2.42
N LYS A 11 -13.11 -11.45 2.36
CA LYS A 11 -14.47 -10.91 2.20
C LYS A 11 -14.95 -10.92 0.75
N ARG A 12 -14.03 -11.11 -0.21
CA ARG A 12 -14.25 -10.98 -1.66
C ARG A 12 -14.89 -9.65 -2.05
N LYS A 13 -14.51 -8.58 -1.34
CA LYS A 13 -15.12 -7.25 -1.46
C LYS A 13 -14.06 -6.17 -1.33
N LYS A 14 -14.36 -5.00 -1.90
CA LYS A 14 -13.58 -3.79 -1.65
C LYS A 14 -13.95 -3.21 -0.30
N VAL A 15 -12.95 -2.80 0.47
CA VAL A 15 -13.09 -2.14 1.77
C VAL A 15 -12.32 -0.83 1.72
N LYS A 16 -12.88 0.19 2.36
CA LYS A 16 -12.25 1.51 2.49
C LYS A 16 -11.53 1.56 3.82
N ILE A 17 -10.23 1.84 3.80
CA ILE A 17 -9.40 1.93 4.99
C ILE A 17 -8.83 3.34 5.05
N SER A 18 -9.07 4.02 6.17
CA SER A 18 -8.50 5.32 6.51
C SER A 18 -7.19 5.21 7.30
N ASN A 19 -7.03 4.14 8.09
CA ASN A 19 -5.81 3.84 8.84
C ASN A 19 -4.90 2.90 8.04
N TYR A 20 -4.04 3.48 7.23
CA TYR A 20 -3.07 2.74 6.43
C TYR A 20 -1.68 3.38 6.52
N THR A 21 -0.66 2.57 6.34
CA THR A 21 0.74 3.00 6.19
C THR A 21 1.15 2.93 4.73
N LYS A 22 2.24 3.63 4.38
CA LYS A 22 2.84 3.57 3.05
C LYS A 22 4.21 2.92 3.14
N VAL A 23 4.54 2.05 2.18
CA VAL A 23 5.79 1.28 2.15
C VAL A 23 6.43 1.37 0.77
N LYS A 24 7.77 1.43 0.75
CA LYS A 24 8.59 1.45 -0.46
C LYS A 24 9.48 0.21 -0.49
N TYR A 25 9.28 -0.64 -1.50
CA TYR A 25 10.05 -1.86 -1.71
C TYR A 25 11.15 -1.64 -2.75
N PRO A 26 12.44 -1.68 -2.37
CA PRO A 26 13.53 -1.72 -3.34
C PRO A 26 13.62 -3.12 -3.97
N ARG A 27 13.56 -3.19 -5.29
CA ARG A 27 13.78 -4.41 -6.06
C ARG A 27 15.02 -4.24 -6.93
N LYS A 28 16.05 -5.02 -6.65
CA LYS A 28 17.24 -5.10 -7.51
C LYS A 28 16.90 -5.93 -8.76
N THR A 29 17.32 -5.45 -9.91
CA THR A 29 17.22 -6.09 -11.22
C THR A 29 18.56 -5.95 -11.93
N ASP A 30 18.83 -6.79 -12.92
CA ASP A 30 20.11 -6.83 -13.63
C ASP A 30 20.46 -5.48 -14.29
N ASN A 31 19.44 -4.68 -14.61
CA ASN A 31 19.57 -3.36 -15.24
C ASN A 31 19.45 -2.17 -14.26
N GLY A 32 19.37 -2.42 -12.94
CA GLY A 32 19.29 -1.35 -11.92
C GLY A 32 18.29 -1.61 -10.80
N VAL A 33 17.96 -0.57 -10.02
CA VAL A 33 17.03 -0.65 -8.89
C VAL A 33 15.66 -0.12 -9.30
N GLN A 34 14.64 -0.97 -9.17
CA GLN A 34 13.24 -0.58 -9.32
C GLN A 34 12.59 -0.42 -7.95
N PHE A 35 11.79 0.63 -7.77
CA PHE A 35 11.01 0.82 -6.55
C PHE A 35 9.55 0.44 -6.79
N ARG A 36 9.00 -0.37 -5.89
CA ARG A 36 7.55 -0.63 -5.83
C ARG A 36 6.96 0.10 -4.64
N TYR A 37 5.91 0.86 -4.90
CA TYR A 37 5.20 1.62 -3.89
C TYR A 37 3.91 0.89 -3.53
N ALA A 38 3.60 0.82 -2.23
CA ALA A 38 2.37 0.20 -1.76
C ALA A 38 1.81 0.91 -0.54
N PHE A 39 0.50 0.78 -0.36
CA PHE A 39 -0.21 1.07 0.88
C PHE A 39 -0.48 -0.24 1.62
N ARG A 40 -0.36 -0.23 2.94
CA ARG A 40 -0.69 -1.35 3.83
C ARG A 40 -1.76 -0.91 4.81
N GLY A 41 -2.83 -1.69 4.89
CA GLY A 41 -3.90 -1.47 5.85
C GLY A 41 -4.31 -2.80 6.49
N GLU A 42 -5.19 -2.72 7.47
CA GLU A 42 -5.78 -3.87 8.13
C GLU A 42 -7.30 -3.78 8.09
N ASP A 43 -7.95 -4.90 7.79
CA ASP A 43 -9.39 -5.05 7.86
C ASP A 43 -9.71 -6.35 8.61
N GLU A 44 -10.25 -6.22 9.84
CA GLU A 44 -10.64 -7.34 10.71
C GLU A 44 -9.54 -8.42 10.84
N GLY A 45 -8.31 -8.03 11.19
CA GLY A 45 -7.19 -8.97 11.32
C GLY A 45 -6.62 -9.47 9.99
N THR A 46 -7.10 -8.95 8.86
CA THR A 46 -6.56 -9.27 7.54
C THR A 46 -5.69 -8.13 7.04
N ASN A 47 -4.39 -8.40 6.93
CA ASN A 47 -3.45 -7.47 6.32
C ASN A 47 -3.73 -7.34 4.83
N LEU A 48 -3.98 -6.11 4.38
CA LEU A 48 -4.23 -5.77 2.99
C LEU A 48 -3.07 -4.95 2.47
N THR A 49 -2.65 -5.25 1.23
CA THR A 49 -1.62 -4.49 0.52
C THR A 49 -2.17 -4.07 -0.82
N LYS A 50 -2.00 -2.79 -1.17
CA LYS A 50 -2.37 -2.24 -2.47
C LYS A 50 -1.16 -1.57 -3.08
N PHE A 51 -0.72 -2.06 -4.23
CA PHE A 51 0.32 -1.40 -5.01
C PHE A 51 -0.25 -0.15 -5.67
N CYS A 52 0.54 0.92 -5.64
CA CYS A 52 0.18 2.23 -6.18
C CYS A 52 1.33 2.81 -6.98
N SER A 53 1.04 3.89 -7.72
CA SER A 53 2.09 4.64 -8.42
C SER A 53 2.90 5.48 -7.42
N GLU A 54 4.11 5.87 -7.81
CA GLU A 54 4.93 6.79 -7.03
C GLU A 54 4.21 8.12 -6.74
N LYS A 55 3.42 8.60 -7.70
CA LYS A 55 2.64 9.83 -7.58
C LYS A 55 1.60 9.73 -6.48
N ASP A 56 0.82 8.64 -6.48
CA ASP A 56 -0.20 8.40 -5.45
C ASP A 56 0.44 8.21 -4.07
N TRP A 57 1.56 7.48 -4.02
CA TRP A 57 2.31 7.25 -2.79
C TRP A 57 2.86 8.55 -2.19
N SER A 58 3.40 9.43 -3.05
CA SER A 58 3.95 10.73 -2.64
C SER A 58 2.86 11.73 -2.26
N ALA A 59 1.69 11.67 -2.91
CA ALA A 59 0.53 12.48 -2.56
C ALA A 59 -0.13 12.05 -1.23
N SER A 60 0.17 10.86 -0.73
CA SER A 60 -0.36 10.36 0.54
C SER A 60 0.44 10.85 1.74
N ASN A 61 -0.27 11.48 2.69
CA ASN A 61 0.25 11.85 4.02
C ASN A 61 0.26 10.69 5.03
N ALA A 62 0.06 9.45 4.58
CA ALA A 62 0.14 8.28 5.44
C ALA A 62 1.55 8.09 6.01
N PRO A 63 1.68 7.58 7.25
CA PRO A 63 2.97 7.27 7.85
C PRO A 63 3.73 6.25 7.01
N GLU A 64 5.02 6.52 6.80
CA GLU A 64 5.91 5.61 6.09
C GLU A 64 6.37 4.49 7.02
N THR A 65 6.44 3.27 6.49
CA THR A 65 6.95 2.10 7.19
C THR A 65 7.99 1.42 6.30
N GLU A 66 9.05 0.94 6.91
CA GLU A 66 10.10 0.21 6.21
C GLU A 66 9.62 -1.17 5.74
N ALA A 67 10.12 -1.58 4.58
CA ALA A 67 9.77 -2.82 3.90
C ALA A 67 10.48 -4.04 4.50
#